data_AF-A0A7J2Y536-F1
#
_entry.id   AF-A0A7J2Y536-F1
#
_cell.length_a   1.000
_cell.length_b   1.000
_cell.length_c   1.000
_cell.angle_alpha   90.00
_cell.angle_beta   90.00
_cell.angle_gamma   90.00
#
_symmetry.space_group_name_H-M   'P 1'
#
loop_
_entity.id
_entity.type
_entity.pdbx_description
1 polymer ?
#
loop_
_entity_poly.entity_id
_entity_poly.type
_entity_poly.pdbx_seq_one_letter_code
_entity_poly.pdbx_strand_id
1 'polypeptide(L)'
;MEEDAAKEDGALRAGSPHTHQDSGGREAVWLAKEPEESASVARHPFCVVCGTVRNLSLPKAHPLGYYLSGLAALKEHLEHAPLRPKLAQVQTHLIASRLASRPEFEDSYGTPGRAQLHAYVDVIRSIRADLEEELILWLLPGVRARRRKDADPETDRPIPSNDATGGRKLPMRGPAGNAVIALRAISRRLR
;
A
#
# COMPACT_ATOMS: atom_id res chain seq x y z
N MET A 1 -47.43 27.94 31.42
CA MET A 1 -47.24 28.76 30.22
C MET A 1 -45.74 28.80 29.99
N GLU A 2 -45.11 27.71 29.54
CA GLU A 2 -45.18 27.14 28.17
C GLU A 2 -44.72 28.22 27.18
N GLU A 3 -43.70 28.07 26.33
CA GLU A 3 -43.29 26.94 25.46
C GLU A 3 -41.75 26.95 25.34
N ASP A 4 -41.00 25.87 25.53
CA ASP A 4 -40.74 24.72 24.64
C ASP A 4 -40.01 24.99 23.29
N ALA A 5 -38.82 24.38 23.22
CA ALA A 5 -38.19 23.69 22.09
C ALA A 5 -37.73 24.44 20.83
N ALA A 6 -36.40 24.40 20.61
CA ALA A 6 -35.83 23.74 19.43
C ALA A 6 -34.34 23.46 19.65
N LYS A 7 -34.06 22.24 20.11
CA LYS A 7 -32.75 21.61 20.11
C LYS A 7 -32.62 20.86 18.79
N GLU A 8 -31.92 21.44 17.81
CA GLU A 8 -31.56 20.69 16.60
C GLU A 8 -30.18 20.06 16.80
N ASP A 9 -30.23 18.82 17.28
CA ASP A 9 -29.12 17.88 17.26
C ASP A 9 -28.84 17.48 15.80
N GLY A 10 -28.08 18.32 15.08
CA GLY A 10 -27.50 18.01 13.77
C GLY A 10 -26.35 17.00 13.89
N ALA A 11 -26.58 15.87 14.55
CA ALA A 11 -25.64 14.76 14.52
C ALA A 11 -25.71 14.13 13.12
N LEU A 12 -24.75 14.48 12.26
CA LEU A 12 -24.41 13.66 11.09
C LEU A 12 -24.34 12.21 11.58
N ARG A 13 -25.32 11.40 11.16
CA ARG A 13 -25.36 9.99 11.53
C ARG A 13 -24.10 9.34 10.96
N ALA A 14 -23.12 9.08 11.83
CA ALA A 14 -22.07 8.13 11.54
C ALA A 14 -22.76 6.84 11.07
N GLY A 15 -22.55 6.50 9.80
CA GLY A 15 -23.30 5.44 9.14
C GLY A 15 -23.13 4.12 9.88
N SER A 16 -24.24 3.40 10.06
CA SER A 16 -24.21 2.00 10.52
C SER A 16 -23.23 1.20 9.65
N PRO A 17 -22.45 0.25 10.21
CA PRO A 17 -21.58 -0.59 9.38
C PRO A 17 -22.43 -1.34 8.35
N HIS A 18 -22.20 -1.06 7.07
CA HIS A 18 -22.87 -1.70 5.94
C HIS A 18 -21.91 -1.75 4.75
N THR A 19 -22.18 -2.64 3.81
CA THR A 19 -21.46 -2.67 2.54
C THR A 19 -22.04 -1.61 1.62
N HIS A 20 -21.21 -0.67 1.16
CA HIS A 20 -21.68 0.39 0.26
C HIS A 20 -22.20 -0.17 -1.06
N GLN A 21 -23.37 0.33 -1.46
CA GLN A 21 -24.00 0.04 -2.75
C GLN A 21 -24.13 1.32 -3.58
N ASP A 22 -23.50 1.35 -4.75
CA ASP A 22 -23.49 2.50 -5.66
C ASP A 22 -24.91 2.81 -6.19
N SER A 23 -25.24 4.09 -6.22
CA SER A 23 -26.40 4.64 -6.93
C SER A 23 -26.34 4.35 -8.43
N GLY A 24 -27.50 4.28 -9.08
CA GLY A 24 -27.57 4.11 -10.53
C GLY A 24 -26.88 5.26 -11.28
N GLY A 25 -26.36 4.97 -12.46
CA GLY A 25 -25.61 5.96 -13.25
C GLY A 25 -26.41 7.23 -13.59
N ARG A 26 -27.75 7.20 -13.57
CA ARG A 26 -28.61 8.39 -13.79
C ARG A 26 -28.78 9.26 -12.55
N GLU A 27 -28.61 8.68 -11.36
CA GLU A 27 -28.82 9.31 -10.05
C GLU A 27 -27.53 9.93 -9.50
N ALA A 28 -26.37 9.57 -10.08
CA ALA A 28 -25.07 10.09 -9.68
C ALA A 28 -24.99 11.63 -9.76
N VAL A 29 -24.35 12.23 -8.76
CA VAL A 29 -24.24 13.68 -8.57
C VAL A 29 -23.00 14.22 -9.28
N TRP A 30 -23.10 15.41 -9.86
CA TRP A 30 -21.95 16.08 -10.49
C TRP A 30 -21.14 16.83 -9.44
N LEU A 31 -19.88 16.44 -9.26
CA LEU A 31 -18.95 17.06 -8.33
C LEU A 31 -17.56 17.21 -8.96
N ALA A 32 -16.73 18.04 -8.35
CA ALA A 32 -15.32 18.13 -8.71
C ALA A 32 -14.65 16.78 -8.47
N LYS A 33 -13.98 16.26 -9.49
CA LYS A 33 -13.25 14.99 -9.44
C LYS A 33 -11.99 15.13 -8.59
N GLU A 34 -11.24 16.20 -8.83
CA GLU A 34 -10.10 16.62 -8.03
C GLU A 34 -10.40 18.03 -7.49
N PRO A 35 -10.41 18.26 -6.16
CA PRO A 35 -10.75 19.56 -5.58
C PRO A 35 -9.82 20.69 -6.05
N GLU A 36 -8.58 20.37 -6.38
CA GLU A 36 -7.52 21.32 -6.71
C GLU A 36 -7.40 21.60 -8.22
N GLU A 37 -8.06 20.80 -9.08
CA GLU A 37 -7.94 20.92 -10.54
C GLU A 37 -9.14 21.65 -11.13
N SER A 38 -8.91 22.89 -11.60
CA SER A 38 -9.94 23.69 -12.25
C SER A 38 -10.50 22.96 -13.48
N ALA A 39 -11.83 22.81 -13.54
CA ALA A 39 -12.61 22.17 -14.61
C ALA A 39 -12.66 20.62 -14.64
N SER A 40 -12.27 19.92 -13.57
CA SER A 40 -12.49 18.47 -13.47
C SER A 40 -13.85 18.17 -12.81
N VAL A 41 -14.94 18.04 -13.58
CA VAL A 41 -16.24 17.59 -13.03
C VAL A 41 -16.51 16.16 -13.47
N ALA A 42 -16.91 15.29 -12.55
CA ALA A 42 -17.30 13.92 -12.82
C ALA A 42 -18.65 13.59 -12.17
N ARG A 43 -19.23 12.46 -12.58
CA ARG A 43 -20.42 11.89 -11.93
C ARG A 43 -19.96 10.99 -10.78
N HIS A 44 -20.24 11.39 -9.56
CA HIS A 44 -19.94 10.64 -8.36
C HIS A 44 -21.16 9.81 -7.97
N PRO A 45 -21.06 8.47 -7.94
CA PRO A 45 -22.08 7.67 -7.32
C PRO A 45 -22.08 7.95 -5.81
N PHE A 46 -23.23 7.77 -5.18
CA PHE A 46 -23.35 7.78 -3.73
C PHE A 46 -23.88 6.44 -3.25
N CYS A 47 -23.69 6.14 -1.98
CA CYS A 47 -24.24 4.93 -1.39
C CYS A 47 -25.74 5.11 -1.16
N VAL A 48 -26.57 4.24 -1.74
CA VAL A 48 -28.03 4.31 -1.59
C VAL A 48 -28.52 4.01 -0.16
N VAL A 49 -27.67 3.45 0.69
CA VAL A 49 -27.99 3.07 2.08
C VAL A 49 -27.69 4.20 3.06
N CYS A 50 -26.51 4.83 2.96
CA CYS A 50 -26.08 5.86 3.92
C CYS A 50 -25.90 7.27 3.32
N GLY A 51 -26.02 7.42 2.01
CA GLY A 51 -25.84 8.69 1.32
C GLY A 51 -24.39 9.14 1.13
N THR A 52 -23.39 8.39 1.62
CA THR A 52 -21.97 8.75 1.43
C THR A 52 -21.63 8.82 -0.05
N VAL A 53 -21.00 9.90 -0.49
CA VAL A 53 -20.58 10.06 -1.88
C VAL A 53 -19.24 9.37 -2.12
N ARG A 54 -19.13 8.62 -3.21
CA ARG A 54 -17.90 7.91 -3.58
C ARG A 54 -16.81 8.89 -3.96
N ASN A 55 -15.63 8.67 -3.39
CA ASN A 55 -14.45 9.40 -3.78
C ASN A 55 -13.89 8.84 -5.11
N LEU A 56 -13.70 9.73 -6.08
CA LEU A 56 -13.14 9.39 -7.41
C LEU A 56 -11.74 9.97 -7.63
N SER A 57 -11.16 10.62 -6.61
CA SER A 57 -9.83 11.22 -6.69
C SER A 57 -8.73 10.17 -6.82
N LEU A 58 -7.60 10.58 -7.38
CA LEU A 58 -6.39 9.79 -7.46
C LEU A 58 -5.34 10.28 -6.45
N PRO A 59 -4.64 9.37 -5.75
CA PRO A 59 -4.80 7.90 -5.76
C PRO A 59 -6.10 7.43 -5.12
N LYS A 60 -6.53 6.22 -5.50
CA LYS A 60 -7.71 5.56 -4.93
C LYS A 60 -7.47 5.22 -3.46
N ALA A 61 -8.52 5.32 -2.66
CA ALA A 61 -8.52 4.81 -1.31
C ALA A 61 -8.55 3.26 -1.30
N HIS A 62 -7.97 2.69 -0.26
CA HIS A 62 -7.85 1.26 -0.05
C HIS A 62 -8.31 0.87 1.37
N PRO A 63 -8.75 -0.38 1.58
CA PRO A 63 -9.09 -0.86 2.91
C PRO A 63 -7.84 -0.98 3.79
N LEU A 64 -8.01 -0.94 5.11
CA LEU A 64 -6.91 -1.04 6.09
C LEU A 64 -5.95 -2.22 5.81
N GLY A 65 -6.46 -3.37 5.38
CA GLY A 65 -5.64 -4.54 5.05
C GLY A 65 -4.57 -4.29 3.97
N TYR A 66 -4.79 -3.35 3.05
CA TYR A 66 -3.80 -2.92 2.06
C TYR A 66 -2.57 -2.29 2.74
N TYR A 67 -2.82 -1.41 3.72
CA TYR A 67 -1.78 -0.72 4.48
C TYR A 67 -1.07 -1.64 5.46
N LEU A 68 -1.80 -2.56 6.11
CA LEU A 68 -1.19 -3.60 6.96
C LEU A 68 -0.28 -4.54 6.16
N SER A 69 -0.66 -4.86 4.91
CA SER A 69 0.21 -5.62 4.00
C SER A 69 1.49 -4.83 3.69
N GLY A 70 1.39 -3.52 3.49
CA GLY A 70 2.53 -2.61 3.34
C GLY A 70 3.44 -2.55 4.58
N LEU A 71 2.85 -2.60 5.78
CA LEU A 71 3.60 -2.61 7.03
C LEU A 71 4.39 -3.92 7.20
N ALA A 72 3.78 -5.07 6.88
CA ALA A 72 4.48 -6.36 6.89
C ALA A 72 5.65 -6.35 5.89
N ALA A 73 5.40 -5.82 4.71
CA ALA A 73 6.38 -5.56 3.67
C ALA A 73 7.54 -4.66 4.14
N LEU A 74 7.26 -3.61 4.91
CA LEU A 74 8.26 -2.72 5.49
C LEU A 74 9.11 -3.42 6.55
N LYS A 75 8.47 -4.20 7.41
CA LYS A 75 9.17 -5.02 8.41
C LYS A 75 10.18 -5.96 7.75
N GLU A 76 9.73 -6.74 6.77
CA GLU A 76 10.58 -7.67 6.00
C GLU A 76 11.76 -6.94 5.33
N HIS A 77 11.51 -5.79 4.72
CA HIS A 77 12.57 -4.99 4.09
C HIS A 77 13.64 -4.55 5.11
N LEU A 78 13.23 -4.11 6.30
CA LEU A 78 14.14 -3.69 7.36
C LEU A 78 14.86 -4.86 8.04
N GLU A 79 14.31 -6.06 8.01
CA GLU A 79 14.99 -7.27 8.50
C GLU A 79 16.19 -7.65 7.63
N HIS A 80 16.13 -7.36 6.33
CA HIS A 80 17.19 -7.61 5.36
C HIS A 80 18.15 -6.43 5.13
N ALA A 81 17.88 -5.26 5.70
CA ALA A 81 18.72 -4.07 5.56
C ALA A 81 19.81 -4.01 6.65
N PRO A 82 21.09 -4.28 6.33
CA PRO A 82 22.15 -4.41 7.36
C PRO A 82 22.49 -3.09 8.06
N LEU A 83 22.17 -1.95 7.45
CA LEU A 83 22.51 -0.62 7.94
C LEU A 83 21.36 0.10 8.67
N ARG A 84 20.19 -0.52 8.78
CA ARG A 84 19.01 0.10 9.41
C ARG A 84 18.49 -0.73 10.59
N PRO A 85 17.95 -0.08 11.65
CA PRO A 85 17.32 -0.81 12.74
C PRO A 85 16.08 -1.58 12.24
N LYS A 86 15.97 -2.83 12.66
CA LYS A 86 14.79 -3.67 12.43
C LYS A 86 13.54 -3.03 13.03
N LEU A 87 12.37 -3.35 12.49
CA LEU A 87 11.11 -2.93 13.08
C LEU A 87 10.74 -3.91 14.20
N ALA A 88 10.80 -3.45 15.45
CA ALA A 88 10.48 -4.30 16.59
C ALA A 88 9.01 -4.76 16.56
N GLN A 89 8.71 -5.91 17.15
CA GLN A 89 7.34 -6.44 17.22
C GLN A 89 6.38 -5.45 17.90
N VAL A 90 6.82 -4.83 19.01
CA VAL A 90 6.04 -3.80 19.73
C VAL A 90 5.76 -2.59 18.83
N GLN A 91 6.75 -2.11 18.07
CA GLN A 91 6.56 -1.00 17.14
C GLN A 91 5.56 -1.37 16.03
N THR A 92 5.66 -2.58 15.48
CA THR A 92 4.72 -3.08 14.46
C THR A 92 3.29 -3.10 14.99
N HIS A 93 3.09 -3.58 16.21
CA HIS A 93 1.77 -3.62 16.84
C HIS A 93 1.22 -2.23 17.12
N LEU A 94 2.05 -1.31 17.62
CA LEU A 94 1.67 0.08 17.85
C LEU A 94 1.27 0.80 16.55
N ILE A 95 2.02 0.60 15.46
CA ILE A 95 1.66 1.14 14.14
C ILE A 95 0.31 0.58 13.70
N ALA A 96 0.13 -0.75 13.72
CA ALA A 96 -1.11 -1.39 13.28
C ALA A 96 -2.33 -0.91 14.09
N SER A 97 -2.19 -0.81 15.41
CA SER A 97 -3.24 -0.31 16.29
C SER A 97 -3.59 1.16 16.00
N ARG A 98 -2.59 2.02 15.79
CA ARG A 98 -2.82 3.43 15.43
C ARG A 98 -3.47 3.58 14.06
N LEU A 99 -3.09 2.78 13.07
CA LEU A 99 -3.76 2.79 11.77
C LEU A 99 -5.24 2.37 11.90
N ALA A 100 -5.54 1.37 12.72
CA ALA A 100 -6.91 0.91 12.93
C ALA A 100 -7.79 1.94 13.65
N SER A 101 -7.21 2.85 14.44
CA SER A 101 -7.95 3.91 15.15
C SER A 101 -8.08 5.21 14.35
N ARG A 102 -7.55 5.27 13.13
CA ARG A 102 -7.57 6.46 12.29
C ARG A 102 -8.84 6.47 11.42
N PRO A 103 -9.61 7.58 11.42
CA PRO A 103 -10.88 7.66 10.67
C PRO A 103 -10.67 7.48 9.16
N GLU A 104 -9.49 7.80 8.64
CA GLU A 104 -9.18 7.65 7.22
C GLU A 104 -9.23 6.18 6.75
N PHE A 105 -9.10 5.20 7.65
CA PHE A 105 -9.13 3.77 7.29
C PHE A 105 -10.44 3.07 7.65
N GLU A 106 -11.40 3.79 8.23
CA GLU A 106 -12.71 3.24 8.61
C GLU A 106 -13.59 3.01 7.37
N ASP A 107 -13.64 3.98 6.46
CA ASP A 107 -14.36 3.88 5.20
C ASP A 107 -13.50 4.30 4.00
N SER A 108 -13.15 3.34 3.14
CA SER A 108 -12.44 3.61 1.88
C SER A 108 -13.33 4.16 0.75
N TYR A 109 -14.66 4.16 0.92
CA TYR A 109 -15.61 4.58 -0.11
C TYR A 109 -15.64 6.09 -0.29
N GLY A 110 -15.79 6.84 0.81
CA GLY A 110 -15.81 8.31 0.79
C GLY A 110 -14.44 8.98 1.01
N THR A 111 -13.48 8.27 1.59
CA THR A 111 -12.20 8.87 1.97
C THR A 111 -11.29 9.13 0.76
N PRO A 112 -10.62 10.29 0.65
CA PRO A 112 -9.60 10.53 -0.37
C PRO A 112 -8.37 9.64 -0.16
N GLY A 113 -7.86 8.99 -1.21
CA GLY A 113 -6.68 8.13 -1.08
C GLY A 113 -5.42 8.90 -0.65
N ARG A 114 -5.28 10.18 -1.04
CA ARG A 114 -4.19 11.05 -0.53
C ARG A 114 -4.20 11.18 0.99
N ALA A 115 -5.39 11.34 1.58
CA ALA A 115 -5.53 11.44 3.03
C ALA A 115 -5.08 10.15 3.71
N GLN A 116 -5.43 8.99 3.15
CA GLN A 116 -4.97 7.69 3.67
C GLN A 116 -3.46 7.50 3.54
N LEU A 117 -2.85 7.89 2.41
CA LEU A 117 -1.39 7.82 2.24
C LEU A 117 -0.66 8.70 3.26
N HIS A 118 -1.13 9.95 3.43
CA HIS A 118 -0.56 10.87 4.40
C HIS A 118 -0.69 10.33 5.83
N ALA A 119 -1.88 9.85 6.21
CA ALA A 119 -2.12 9.24 7.53
C ALA A 119 -1.24 8.01 7.76
N TYR A 120 -1.03 7.18 6.74
CA TYR A 120 -0.15 6.00 6.82
C TYR A 120 1.30 6.38 7.11
N VAL A 121 1.83 7.36 6.36
CA VAL A 121 3.20 7.87 6.54
C VAL A 121 3.35 8.54 7.91
N ASP A 122 2.40 9.38 8.31
CA ASP A 122 2.37 10.07 9.59
C ASP A 122 2.44 9.09 10.77
N VAL A 123 1.59 8.06 10.76
CA VAL A 123 1.58 7.04 11.83
C VAL A 123 2.91 6.29 11.89
N ILE A 124 3.51 5.91 10.76
CA ILE A 124 4.80 5.21 10.76
C ILE A 124 5.90 6.13 11.27
N ARG A 125 5.99 7.37 10.77
CA ARG A 125 7.04 8.33 11.17
C ARG A 125 6.90 8.76 12.63
N SER A 126 5.70 8.73 13.19
CA SER A 126 5.48 8.98 14.63
C SER A 126 6.19 7.96 15.54
N ILE A 127 6.52 6.78 15.02
CA ILE A 127 7.21 5.69 15.75
C ILE A 127 8.64 5.49 15.21
N ARG A 128 8.86 5.72 13.91
CA ARG A 128 10.13 5.56 13.18
C ARG A 128 10.39 6.78 12.30
N ALA A 129 10.77 7.89 12.93
CA ALA A 129 11.05 9.16 12.25
C ALA A 129 12.26 9.10 11.30
N ASP A 130 13.13 8.09 11.46
CA ASP A 130 14.29 7.81 10.61
C ASP A 130 13.92 7.30 9.21
N LEU A 131 12.66 6.90 9.00
CA LEU A 131 12.21 6.38 7.71
C LEU A 131 11.78 7.52 6.77
N GLU A 132 12.30 7.44 5.55
CA GLU A 132 11.92 8.28 4.42
C GLU A 132 10.51 7.92 3.95
N GLU A 133 9.74 8.93 3.56
CA GLU A 133 8.36 8.77 3.09
C GLU A 133 8.31 7.92 1.82
N GLU A 134 9.24 8.15 0.90
CA GLU A 134 9.36 7.44 -0.36
C GLU A 134 9.56 5.94 -0.11
N LEU A 135 10.39 5.57 0.86
CA LEU A 135 10.58 4.18 1.24
C LEU A 135 9.28 3.57 1.80
N ILE A 136 8.60 4.28 2.70
CA ILE A 136 7.35 3.82 3.31
C ILE A 136 6.29 3.55 2.24
N LEU A 137 6.11 4.48 1.31
CA LEU A 137 5.13 4.38 0.23
C LEU A 137 5.53 3.35 -0.83
N TRP A 138 6.83 3.21 -1.12
CA TRP A 138 7.34 2.24 -2.09
C TRP A 138 7.01 0.78 -1.72
N LEU A 139 6.79 0.51 -0.43
CA LEU A 139 6.54 -0.83 0.08
C LEU A 139 5.05 -1.20 0.07
N LEU A 140 4.16 -0.27 -0.30
CA LEU A 140 2.73 -0.54 -0.43
C LEU A 140 2.42 -1.51 -1.60
N PRO A 141 1.35 -2.32 -1.51
CA PRO A 141 0.95 -3.22 -2.59
C PRO A 141 0.66 -2.47 -3.90
N GLY A 142 1.09 -3.00 -5.04
CA GLY A 142 0.89 -2.37 -6.37
C GLY A 142 2.05 -1.50 -6.86
N VAL A 143 2.84 -0.90 -5.96
CA VAL A 143 4.14 -0.27 -6.34
C VAL A 143 5.19 -1.36 -6.55
N ARG A 144 5.25 -2.35 -5.65
CA ARG A 144 6.14 -3.53 -5.75
C ARG A 144 5.88 -4.45 -6.96
N ALA A 145 4.63 -4.51 -7.44
CA ALA A 145 4.21 -5.51 -8.44
C ALA A 145 4.79 -5.27 -9.84
N ARG A 146 5.14 -4.02 -10.20
CA ARG A 146 5.74 -3.72 -11.52
C ARG A 146 7.11 -4.37 -11.66
N ARG A 147 7.96 -4.29 -10.63
CA ARG A 147 9.35 -4.77 -10.71
C ARG A 147 9.49 -6.29 -10.66
N ARG A 148 8.55 -7.04 -10.07
CA ARG A 148 8.56 -8.52 -10.13
C ARG A 148 8.32 -9.02 -11.56
N LYS A 149 7.53 -8.30 -12.36
CA LYS A 149 7.38 -8.58 -13.80
C LYS A 149 8.62 -8.18 -14.61
N ASP A 150 9.30 -7.11 -14.20
CA ASP A 150 10.54 -6.67 -14.86
C ASP A 150 11.78 -7.49 -14.45
N ALA A 151 11.67 -8.31 -13.41
CA ALA A 151 12.79 -9.08 -12.83
C ALA A 151 12.95 -10.51 -13.39
N ASP A 152 12.08 -10.99 -14.29
CA ASP A 152 12.31 -12.29 -14.96
C ASP A 152 11.49 -12.48 -16.25
N PRO A 153 12.17 -12.53 -17.42
CA PRO A 153 11.72 -13.34 -18.55
C PRO A 153 12.72 -14.45 -18.94
N GLU A 154 13.73 -14.77 -18.12
CA GLU A 154 14.82 -15.66 -18.56
C GLU A 154 15.18 -16.76 -17.54
N THR A 155 14.20 -17.54 -17.11
CA THR A 155 14.42 -18.89 -16.57
C THR A 155 13.27 -19.83 -16.91
N ASP A 156 12.86 -19.88 -18.18
CA ASP A 156 12.01 -20.98 -18.69
C ASP A 156 12.58 -21.55 -20.00
N ARG A 157 13.87 -21.92 -19.96
CA ARG A 157 14.42 -22.82 -20.99
C ARG A 157 14.27 -24.25 -20.46
N PRO A 158 13.53 -25.13 -21.16
CA PRO A 158 13.50 -26.54 -20.82
C PRO A 158 14.92 -27.11 -20.94
N ILE A 159 15.39 -27.76 -19.87
CA ILE A 159 16.62 -28.54 -19.86
C ILE A 159 16.44 -29.68 -20.88
N PRO A 160 17.27 -29.79 -21.93
CA PRO A 160 17.19 -30.94 -22.83
C PRO A 160 17.53 -32.22 -22.06
N SER A 161 16.61 -33.17 -22.08
CA SER A 161 16.81 -34.54 -21.60
C SER A 161 17.90 -35.21 -22.44
N ASN A 162 19.01 -35.60 -21.81
CA ASN A 162 20.04 -36.43 -22.41
C ASN A 162 19.90 -37.86 -21.88
N ASP A 163 19.03 -38.65 -22.51
CA ASP A 163 19.08 -40.11 -22.46
C ASP A 163 19.88 -40.62 -23.66
N ALA A 164 21.17 -40.91 -23.45
CA ALA A 164 21.95 -41.84 -24.28
C ALA A 164 23.24 -42.27 -23.57
N THR A 165 23.17 -43.42 -22.91
CA THR A 165 24.16 -44.51 -22.79
C THR A 165 25.64 -44.23 -23.12
N GLY A 166 26.53 -44.48 -22.14
CA GLY A 166 27.93 -44.80 -22.44
C GLY A 166 28.88 -44.57 -21.26
N GLY A 167 29.18 -45.62 -20.51
CA GLY A 167 30.06 -45.53 -19.34
C GLY A 167 31.51 -45.14 -19.64
N ARG A 168 32.16 -44.50 -18.66
CA ARG A 168 33.50 -44.84 -18.15
C ARG A 168 33.94 -43.94 -16.98
N LYS A 169 34.38 -44.62 -15.91
CA LYS A 169 35.38 -44.31 -14.86
C LYS A 169 35.65 -42.85 -14.43
N LEU A 170 35.56 -42.66 -13.10
CA LEU A 170 36.23 -41.60 -12.31
C LEU A 170 37.72 -41.47 -12.63
N PRO A 171 38.29 -40.27 -12.41
CA PRO A 171 39.17 -40.14 -11.23
C PRO A 171 38.99 -38.85 -10.41
N MET A 172 39.42 -38.96 -9.15
CA MET A 172 39.55 -37.93 -8.10
C MET A 172 40.35 -36.67 -8.51
N ARG A 173 39.94 -35.50 -7.97
CA ARG A 173 40.73 -34.29 -7.61
C ARG A 173 39.69 -33.22 -7.18
N GLY A 174 39.60 -32.75 -5.93
CA GLY A 174 40.51 -31.87 -5.20
C GLY A 174 39.75 -30.55 -4.89
N PRO A 175 39.86 -29.93 -3.69
CA PRO A 175 39.06 -28.77 -3.32
C PRO A 175 39.76 -27.45 -3.69
N ALA A 176 39.08 -26.60 -4.45
CA ALA A 176 39.40 -25.18 -4.67
C ALA A 176 38.06 -24.52 -5.04
N GLY A 177 37.69 -23.32 -4.61
CA GLY A 177 38.36 -22.24 -3.92
C GLY A 177 37.39 -21.06 -3.96
N ASN A 178 37.56 -20.12 -3.03
CA ASN A 178 36.75 -18.91 -2.87
C ASN A 178 36.49 -18.15 -4.19
N ALA A 179 35.24 -17.74 -4.41
CA ALA A 179 34.89 -16.70 -5.38
C ALA A 179 34.31 -15.50 -4.65
N VAL A 180 35.10 -14.42 -4.70
CA VAL A 180 34.88 -13.09 -4.15
C VAL A 180 33.74 -12.40 -4.90
N ILE A 181 32.74 -11.89 -4.17
CA ILE A 181 31.70 -11.01 -4.72
C ILE A 181 32.30 -9.61 -4.91
N ALA A 182 32.39 -9.18 -6.17
CA ALA A 182 32.75 -7.82 -6.54
C ALA A 182 31.53 -6.91 -6.40
N LEU A 183 31.56 -6.01 -5.41
CA LEU A 183 30.69 -4.83 -5.35
C LEU A 183 31.32 -3.71 -6.18
N ARG A 184 30.67 -3.34 -7.29
CA ARG A 184 30.95 -2.08 -7.99
C ARG A 184 29.88 -1.05 -7.65
N ALA A 185 30.33 0.00 -7.00
CA ALA A 185 29.61 1.24 -6.76
C ALA A 185 29.33 1.98 -8.08
N ILE A 186 28.17 2.62 -8.19
CA ILE A 186 27.97 3.76 -9.09
C ILE A 186 27.43 4.93 -8.27
N SER A 187 28.28 5.94 -8.15
CA SER A 187 28.03 7.25 -7.57
C SER A 187 27.29 8.17 -8.54
N ARG A 188 26.34 8.94 -7.97
CA ARG A 188 26.01 10.36 -8.20
C ARG A 188 26.03 10.96 -9.61
N ARG A 189 24.93 11.66 -9.94
CA ARG A 189 24.79 13.01 -10.57
C ARG A 189 23.29 13.34 -10.44
N LEU A 190 22.77 14.35 -9.74
CA LEU A 190 23.12 15.76 -9.59
C LEU A 190 23.43 16.45 -10.92
N ARG A 191 22.37 16.89 -11.60
CA ARG A 191 22.15 18.29 -12.00
C ARG A 191 20.65 18.57 -11.98
#